data_AF-A0A4Q7E1P4-F1
#
_entry.id   AF-A0A4Q7E1P4-F1
#
_cell.length_a   1.000
_cell.length_b   1.000
_cell.length_c   1.000
_cell.angle_alpha   90.00
_cell.angle_beta   90.00
_cell.angle_gamma   90.00
#
_symmetry.space_group_name_H-M   'P 1'
#
loop_
_entity.id
_entity.type
_entity.pdbx_description
1 polymer ?
#
loop_
_entity_poly.entity_id
_entity_poly.type
_entity_poly.pdbx_seq_one_letter_code
_entity_poly.pdbx_strand_id
1 'polypeptide(L)'
;MGLAFHLESRVLSAGLLPDTNHIFRIARASAMSKILQITFRNPNGGSEAAQKAAWERAHQIAAWPGLLWKVWIAQPSEAVYGGLYLFVDEASAQAYLQGPVVAGMRSLPGMSDFSAQLFEVNEPLSAITRGPVQSSTTS
;
A
#
# COMPACT_ATOMS: atom_id res chain seq x y z
N MET A 1 60.31 -57.63 -12.76
CA MET A 1 61.47 -56.81 -12.39
C MET A 1 61.30 -55.46 -13.09
N GLY A 2 61.06 -54.37 -12.34
CA GLY A 2 60.85 -52.98 -12.81
C GLY A 2 59.45 -52.70 -13.36
N LEU A 3 58.73 -51.62 -13.05
CA LEU A 3 58.96 -50.45 -12.19
C LEU A 3 57.59 -49.92 -11.71
N ALA A 4 57.56 -49.40 -10.50
CA ALA A 4 56.41 -48.74 -9.87
C ALA A 4 56.18 -47.33 -10.46
N PHE A 5 54.92 -46.91 -10.54
CA PHE A 5 54.54 -45.50 -10.50
C PHE A 5 53.53 -45.29 -9.38
N HIS A 6 53.79 -44.24 -8.62
CA HIS A 6 53.28 -43.92 -7.30
C HIS A 6 52.43 -42.65 -7.42
N LEU A 7 51.26 -42.59 -6.80
CA LEU A 7 50.64 -41.33 -6.36
C LEU A 7 49.75 -41.58 -5.11
N GLU A 8 50.33 -41.28 -3.96
CA GLU A 8 49.69 -40.84 -2.69
C GLU A 8 48.73 -39.64 -2.96
N SER A 9 47.78 -39.17 -2.14
CA SER A 9 47.37 -39.37 -0.75
C SER A 9 46.12 -38.50 -0.46
N ARG A 10 45.17 -39.00 0.36
CA ARG A 10 44.31 -38.28 1.35
C ARG A 10 43.30 -37.24 0.76
N VAL A 11 42.17 -36.86 1.38
CA VAL A 11 41.78 -36.64 2.78
C VAL A 11 40.24 -36.78 2.90
N LEU A 12 39.76 -37.24 4.06
CA LEU A 12 38.36 -37.23 4.51
C LEU A 12 37.75 -35.81 4.55
N SER A 13 36.47 -35.66 4.22
CA SER A 13 35.64 -34.62 4.85
C SER A 13 34.17 -35.03 4.85
N ALA A 14 33.62 -35.20 6.05
CA ALA A 14 32.19 -35.22 6.29
C ALA A 14 31.63 -33.82 6.02
N GLY A 15 30.60 -33.72 5.18
CA GLY A 15 29.97 -32.46 4.82
C GLY A 15 28.48 -32.65 4.59
N LEU A 16 27.73 -32.49 5.69
CA LEU A 16 26.43 -31.82 5.80
C LEU A 16 25.38 -32.05 4.68
N LEU A 17 24.27 -32.65 5.09
CA LEU A 17 22.99 -32.69 4.37
C LEU A 17 22.62 -31.29 3.81
N PRO A 18 22.07 -31.18 2.60
CA PRO A 18 21.57 -29.89 2.11
C PRO A 18 20.37 -29.44 2.94
N ASP A 19 20.51 -28.28 3.57
CA ASP A 19 19.47 -27.58 4.31
C ASP A 19 18.31 -27.24 3.36
N THR A 20 17.12 -27.79 3.62
CA THR A 20 15.98 -27.75 2.69
C THR A 20 15.15 -26.46 2.84
N ASN A 21 15.69 -25.44 3.52
CA ASN A 21 14.94 -24.23 3.87
C ASN A 21 14.96 -23.11 2.82
N HIS A 22 15.39 -23.37 1.58
CA HIS A 22 15.55 -22.33 0.56
C HIS A 22 14.63 -22.43 -0.66
N ILE A 23 13.65 -23.34 -0.67
CA ILE A 23 12.84 -23.59 -1.86
C ILE A 23 11.38 -23.27 -1.56
N PHE A 24 11.08 -21.97 -1.44
CA PHE A 24 9.83 -21.28 -1.82
C PHE A 24 9.87 -19.83 -1.31
N ARG A 25 10.87 -19.06 -1.76
CA ARG A 25 10.75 -17.60 -1.78
C ARG A 25 10.95 -17.10 -3.19
N ILE A 26 10.13 -17.64 -4.10
CA ILE A 26 9.89 -17.04 -5.40
C ILE A 26 9.35 -15.64 -5.11
N ALA A 27 10.00 -14.64 -5.71
CA ALA A 27 9.73 -13.23 -5.56
C ALA A 27 8.23 -12.90 -5.51
N ARG A 28 7.70 -12.65 -4.31
CA ARG A 28 6.91 -11.42 -4.18
C ARG A 28 7.95 -10.33 -4.35
N ALA A 29 8.02 -9.72 -5.54
CA ALA A 29 8.21 -8.27 -5.52
C ALA A 29 7.14 -7.81 -4.53
N SER A 30 7.54 -7.46 -3.31
CA SER A 30 6.60 -7.08 -2.26
C SER A 30 5.67 -6.08 -2.90
N ALA A 31 4.39 -6.42 -3.00
CA ALA A 31 3.40 -5.45 -3.44
C ALA A 31 3.42 -4.40 -2.33
N MET A 32 4.19 -3.33 -2.55
CA MET A 32 4.44 -2.31 -1.55
C MET A 32 3.14 -1.53 -1.41
N SER A 33 2.73 -1.33 -0.17
CA SER A 33 1.55 -0.53 0.10
C SER A 33 1.74 0.86 -0.50
N LYS A 34 0.67 1.43 -1.07
CA LYS A 34 0.69 2.76 -1.67
C LYS A 34 -0.13 3.71 -0.84
N ILE A 35 0.41 4.91 -0.62
CA ILE A 35 -0.38 6.02 -0.10
C ILE A 35 -0.95 6.79 -1.28
N LEU A 36 -2.27 6.89 -1.31
CA LEU A 36 -2.96 7.83 -2.18
C LEU A 36 -3.39 9.03 -1.34
N GLN A 37 -3.04 10.24 -1.78
CA GLN A 37 -3.58 11.48 -1.26
C GLN A 37 -4.57 12.04 -2.28
N ILE A 38 -5.79 12.34 -1.83
CA ILE A 38 -6.76 13.10 -2.61
C ILE A 38 -7.13 14.36 -1.85
N THR A 39 -7.11 15.50 -2.53
CA THR A 39 -7.65 16.76 -2.02
C THR A 39 -8.47 17.45 -3.09
N PHE A 40 -9.45 18.23 -2.68
CA PHE A 40 -10.25 19.07 -3.56
C PHE A 40 -10.86 20.22 -2.78
N ARG A 41 -11.25 21.28 -3.47
CA ARG A 41 -12.02 22.38 -2.91
C ARG A 41 -13.51 22.14 -3.19
N ASN A 42 -14.35 22.36 -2.19
CA ASN A 42 -15.80 22.36 -2.35
C ASN A 42 -16.44 23.36 -1.36
N PRO A 43 -16.95 24.51 -1.82
CA PRO A 43 -17.54 25.53 -0.94
C PRO A 43 -18.77 25.02 -0.17
N ASN A 44 -19.44 23.98 -0.67
CA ASN A 44 -20.61 23.38 -0.03
C ASN A 44 -20.25 22.21 0.90
N GLY A 45 -18.96 21.89 1.07
CA GLY A 45 -18.49 20.69 1.80
C GLY A 45 -18.87 20.64 3.29
N GLY A 46 -19.15 21.79 3.90
CA GLY A 46 -19.60 21.87 5.30
C GLY A 46 -21.11 21.73 5.50
N SER A 47 -21.90 21.72 4.41
CA SER A 47 -23.36 21.62 4.50
C SER A 47 -23.81 20.26 5.05
N GLU A 48 -25.01 20.21 5.64
CA GLU A 48 -25.60 18.95 6.13
C GLU A 48 -25.74 17.90 5.01
N ALA A 49 -26.15 18.33 3.82
CA ALA A 49 -26.24 17.46 2.64
C ALA A 49 -24.87 16.88 2.26
N ALA A 50 -23.80 17.69 2.31
CA ALA A 50 -22.45 17.22 2.05
C ALA A 50 -21.95 16.23 3.11
N GLN A 51 -22.28 16.47 4.39
CA GLN A 51 -21.95 15.54 5.48
C GLN A 51 -22.66 14.19 5.32
N LYS A 52 -23.95 14.20 4.96
CA LYS A 52 -24.68 12.95 4.65
C LYS A 52 -24.07 12.20 3.46
N ALA A 53 -23.75 12.91 2.38
CA ALA A 53 -23.08 12.30 1.24
C ALA A 53 -21.68 11.76 1.59
N ALA A 54 -20.95 12.42 2.50
CA ALA A 54 -19.66 11.95 2.99
C ALA A 54 -19.80 10.67 3.83
N TRP A 55 -20.86 10.57 4.65
CA TRP A 55 -21.18 9.37 5.42
C TRP A 55 -21.40 8.14 4.52
N GLU A 56 -22.29 8.24 3.53
CA GLU A 56 -22.55 7.14 2.59
C GLU A 56 -21.29 6.76 1.81
N ARG A 57 -20.52 7.77 1.39
CA ARG A 57 -19.23 7.55 0.70
C ARG A 57 -18.21 6.87 1.59
N ALA A 58 -18.19 7.11 2.91
CA ALA A 58 -17.28 6.43 3.83
C ALA A 58 -17.50 4.92 3.83
N HIS A 59 -18.75 4.45 3.78
CA HIS A 59 -19.05 3.03 3.66
C HIS A 59 -18.61 2.42 2.32
N GLN A 60 -18.84 3.13 1.21
CA GLN A 60 -18.38 2.69 -0.11
C GLN A 60 -16.85 2.58 -0.19
N ILE A 61 -16.15 3.55 0.40
CA ILE A 61 -14.69 3.56 0.48
C ILE A 61 -14.20 2.40 1.34
N ALA A 62 -14.77 2.21 2.54
CA ALA A 62 -14.35 1.16 3.46
C ALA A 62 -14.54 -0.26 2.87
N ALA A 63 -15.50 -0.43 1.97
CA ALA A 63 -15.73 -1.69 1.27
C ALA A 63 -14.84 -1.89 0.03
N TRP A 64 -13.99 -0.92 -0.33
CA TRP A 64 -13.23 -0.98 -1.58
C TRP A 64 -12.12 -2.05 -1.50
N PRO A 65 -12.03 -2.98 -2.48
CA PRO A 65 -11.00 -4.01 -2.48
C PRO A 65 -9.58 -3.44 -2.42
N GLY A 66 -8.77 -3.98 -1.52
CA GLY A 66 -7.38 -3.58 -1.36
C GLY A 66 -7.16 -2.27 -0.59
N LEU A 67 -8.22 -1.57 -0.15
CA LEU A 67 -8.06 -0.47 0.82
C LEU A 67 -7.80 -1.04 2.22
N LEU A 68 -6.75 -0.55 2.87
CA LEU A 68 -6.45 -0.89 4.27
C LEU A 68 -7.11 0.10 5.24
N TRP A 69 -6.97 1.39 4.97
CA TRP A 69 -7.63 2.45 5.75
C TRP A 69 -7.69 3.77 4.98
N LYS A 70 -8.51 4.68 5.50
CA LYS A 70 -8.56 6.08 5.09
C LYS A 70 -8.56 7.00 6.31
N VAL A 71 -7.77 8.06 6.25
CA VAL A 71 -7.91 9.23 7.14
C VAL A 71 -8.60 10.35 6.37
N TRP A 72 -9.69 10.87 6.92
CA TRP A 72 -10.38 12.04 6.38
C TRP A 72 -9.68 13.31 6.85
N ILE A 73 -9.45 14.25 5.94
CA ILE A 73 -8.84 15.55 6.24
C ILE A 73 -9.73 16.66 5.69
N ALA A 74 -9.77 17.79 6.40
CA ALA A 74 -10.52 18.95 5.99
C ALA A 74 -9.89 20.22 6.56
N GLN A 75 -10.02 21.30 5.81
CA GLN A 75 -9.75 22.66 6.23
C GLN A 75 -10.97 23.52 5.84
N PRO A 76 -12.03 23.53 6.67
CA PRO A 76 -13.31 24.14 6.31
C PRO A 76 -13.21 25.63 5.98
N SER A 77 -12.32 26.37 6.65
CA SER A 77 -12.07 27.80 6.40
C SER A 77 -11.61 28.09 4.97
N GLU A 78 -10.95 27.12 4.33
CA GLU A 78 -10.49 27.21 2.95
C GLU A 78 -11.32 26.33 2.02
N ALA A 79 -12.42 25.74 2.50
CA ALA A 79 -13.25 24.80 1.74
C ALA A 79 -12.45 23.63 1.13
N VAL A 80 -11.31 23.24 1.73
CA VAL A 80 -10.49 22.12 1.27
C VAL A 80 -10.88 20.85 2.03
N TYR A 81 -11.08 19.76 1.29
CA TYR A 81 -11.45 18.45 1.82
C TYR A 81 -10.66 17.36 1.11
N GLY A 82 -10.54 16.20 1.75
CA GLY A 82 -9.77 15.12 1.14
C GLY A 82 -9.62 13.88 2.00
N GLY A 83 -8.56 13.13 1.70
CA GLY A 83 -8.12 12.03 2.55
C GLY A 83 -6.78 11.46 2.14
N LEU A 84 -6.19 10.77 3.09
CA LEU A 84 -5.06 9.87 2.91
C LEU A 84 -5.60 8.45 2.91
N TYR A 85 -5.18 7.64 1.96
CA TYR A 85 -5.64 6.27 1.77
C TYR A 85 -4.41 5.38 1.72
N LEU A 86 -4.43 4.26 2.42
CA LEU A 86 -3.42 3.21 2.25
C LEU A 86 -4.04 2.04 1.50
N PHE A 87 -3.44 1.68 0.38
CA PHE A 87 -3.79 0.49 -0.39
C PHE A 87 -2.72 -0.58 -0.24
N VAL A 88 -3.13 -1.84 -0.31
CA VAL A 88 -2.21 -3.00 -0.27
C VAL A 88 -1.21 -3.00 -1.43
N ASP A 89 -1.58 -2.41 -2.56
CA ASP A 89 -0.74 -2.32 -3.74
C ASP A 89 -1.19 -1.18 -4.69
N GLU A 90 -0.38 -0.93 -5.71
CA GLU A 90 -0.65 0.09 -6.72
C GLU A 90 -1.86 -0.23 -7.60
N ALA A 91 -2.08 -1.49 -7.95
CA ALA A 91 -3.22 -1.89 -8.79
C ALA A 91 -4.55 -1.54 -8.11
N SER A 92 -4.66 -1.79 -6.80
CA SER A 92 -5.82 -1.46 -5.98
C SER A 92 -6.05 0.05 -5.90
N ALA A 93 -4.98 0.84 -5.73
CA ALA A 93 -5.06 2.30 -5.70
C ALA A 93 -5.50 2.89 -7.06
N GLN A 94 -4.95 2.36 -8.16
CA GLN A 94 -5.30 2.78 -9.51
C GLN A 94 -6.75 2.42 -9.85
N ALA A 95 -7.19 1.22 -9.47
CA ALA A 95 -8.58 0.80 -9.62
C ALA A 95 -9.53 1.74 -8.86
N TYR A 96 -9.18 2.15 -7.63
CA TYR A 96 -9.95 3.13 -6.87
C TYR A 96 -10.04 4.49 -7.58
N LEU A 97 -8.91 4.99 -8.10
CA LEU A 97 -8.85 6.27 -8.83
C LEU A 97 -9.71 6.29 -10.09
N GLN A 98 -9.83 5.14 -10.76
CA GLN A 98 -10.65 4.96 -11.95
C GLN A 98 -12.09 4.54 -11.63
N GLY A 99 -12.39 4.34 -10.33
CA GLY A 99 -13.63 3.78 -9.85
C GLY A 99 -14.79 4.79 -9.71
N PRO A 100 -16.02 4.28 -9.51
CA PRO A 100 -17.22 5.09 -9.41
C PRO A 100 -17.22 6.04 -8.20
N VAL A 101 -16.52 5.70 -7.12
CA VAL A 101 -16.41 6.55 -5.94
C VAL A 101 -15.70 7.87 -6.27
N VAL A 102 -14.58 7.80 -7.00
CA VAL A 102 -13.82 8.98 -7.42
C VAL A 102 -14.56 9.73 -8.54
N ALA A 103 -15.20 9.01 -9.47
CA ALA A 103 -16.05 9.63 -10.48
C ALA A 103 -17.19 10.47 -9.84
N GLY A 104 -17.90 9.90 -8.86
CA GLY A 104 -18.96 10.59 -8.12
C GLY A 104 -18.45 11.72 -7.21
N MET A 105 -17.18 11.68 -6.80
CA MET A 105 -16.54 12.79 -6.10
C MET A 105 -16.27 13.95 -7.07
N ARG A 106 -15.75 13.65 -8.27
CA ARG A 106 -15.47 14.64 -9.32
C ARG A 106 -16.73 15.31 -9.88
N SER A 107 -17.88 14.65 -9.76
CA SER A 107 -19.18 15.22 -10.18
C SER A 107 -19.86 16.06 -9.11
N LEU A 108 -19.21 16.33 -7.96
CA LEU A 108 -19.81 17.15 -6.91
C LEU A 108 -20.01 18.61 -7.38
N PRO A 109 -21.19 19.21 -7.16
CA PRO A 109 -21.43 20.60 -7.53
C PRO A 109 -20.48 21.57 -6.81
N GLY A 110 -19.89 22.50 -7.57
CA GLY A 110 -18.97 23.51 -7.05
C GLY A 110 -17.58 22.99 -6.69
N MET A 111 -17.26 21.74 -7.04
CA MET A 111 -15.93 21.19 -6.82
C MET A 111 -14.89 21.84 -7.74
N SER A 112 -13.73 22.18 -7.19
CA SER A 112 -12.54 22.61 -7.93
C SER A 112 -11.27 22.01 -7.35
N ASP A 113 -10.13 22.27 -8.00
CA ASP A 113 -8.78 21.98 -7.48
C ASP A 113 -8.59 20.52 -7.05
N PHE A 114 -9.20 19.58 -7.79
CA PHE A 114 -9.03 18.16 -7.53
C PHE A 114 -7.58 17.74 -7.81
N SER A 115 -6.95 17.18 -6.79
CA SER A 115 -5.61 16.60 -6.85
C SER A 115 -5.67 15.17 -6.34
N ALA A 116 -4.98 14.26 -7.05
CA ALA A 116 -4.77 12.89 -6.64
C ALA A 116 -3.31 12.52 -6.90
N GLN A 117 -2.60 12.10 -5.86
CA GLN A 117 -1.17 11.79 -5.92
C GLN A 117 -0.89 10.46 -5.22
N LEU A 118 -0.18 9.58 -5.91
CA LEU A 118 0.22 8.28 -5.40
C LEU A 118 1.68 8.33 -4.93
N PHE A 119 1.96 7.73 -3.78
CA PHE A 119 3.27 7.73 -3.15
C PHE A 119 3.68 6.32 -2.73
N GLU A 120 4.99 6.06 -2.79
CA GLU A 120 5.60 4.94 -2.08
C GLU A 120 5.59 5.19 -0.57
N VAL A 121 5.49 4.11 0.20
CA VAL A 121 5.64 4.16 1.65
C VAL A 121 7.10 3.93 2.03
N ASN A 122 7.67 4.87 2.79
CA ASN A 122 8.93 4.62 3.50
C ASN A 122 8.62 3.88 4.81
N GLU A 123 8.53 2.55 4.74
CA GLU A 123 8.11 1.71 5.86
C GLU A 123 9.02 1.86 7.11
N PRO A 124 10.37 1.84 7.00
CA PRO A 124 11.24 1.98 8.17
C PRO A 124 11.03 3.30 8.92
N LEU A 125 10.97 4.43 8.21
CA LEU A 125 10.75 5.74 8.85
C LEU A 125 9.32 5.88 9.40
N SER A 126 8.34 5.29 8.70
CA SER A 126 6.95 5.29 9.14
C SER A 126 6.79 4.48 10.44
N ALA A 127 7.48 3.34 10.58
CA ALA A 127 7.46 2.55 11.80
C ALA A 127 7.97 3.35 13.02
N ILE A 128 9.06 4.12 12.86
CA ILE A 128 9.60 4.99 13.93
C ILE A 128 8.57 6.04 14.36
N THR A 129 7.82 6.58 13.42
CA THR A 129 6.84 7.65 13.65
C THR A 129 5.42 7.14 13.91
N ARG A 130 5.23 5.82 14.07
CA ARG A 130 3.94 5.14 14.32
C ARG A 130 2.92 5.32 13.18
N GLY A 131 3.41 5.48 11.95
CA GLY A 131 2.58 5.46 10.76
C GLY A 131 1.86 4.11 10.64
N PRO A 132 0.54 4.07 10.37
CA PRO A 132 -0.24 2.83 10.32
C PRO A 132 -0.01 2.08 9.00
N VAL A 133 1.24 1.78 8.65
CA VAL A 133 1.62 1.23 7.34
C VAL A 133 1.82 -0.29 7.32
N GLN A 134 1.69 -0.95 8.47
CA GLN A 134 1.85 -2.39 8.59
C GLN A 134 0.50 -3.07 8.37
N SER A 135 0.45 -4.06 7.49
CA SER A 135 -0.67 -5.00 7.44
C SER A 135 -0.64 -5.84 8.72
N SER A 136 -1.76 -5.91 9.43
CA SER A 136 -1.91 -6.72 10.64
C SER A 136 -1.74 -8.20 10.29
N THR A 137 -0.50 -8.68 10.26
CA THR A 137 -0.21 -10.11 10.29
C THR A 137 -0.02 -10.47 11.76
N THR A 138 -1.13 -10.65 12.46
CA THR A 138 -1.11 -11.25 13.80
C THR A 138 -1.03 -12.76 13.62
N SER A 139 0.08 -13.33 14.07
CA SER A 139 0.35 -14.77 14.19
C SER A 139 -0.63 -15.51 15.09
#